data_AF-A0A2J8Q9P4-F1
#
_entry.id   AF-A0A2J8Q9P4-F1
#
_cell.length_a   1.000
_cell.length_b   1.000
_cell.length_c   1.000
_cell.angle_alpha   90.00
_cell.angle_beta   90.00
_cell.angle_gamma   90.00
#
_symmetry.space_group_name_H-M   'P 1'
#
loop_
_entity.id
_entity.type
_entity.pdbx_description
1 polymer ?
#
loop_
_entity_poly.entity_id
_entity_poly.type
_entity_poly.pdbx_seq_one_letter_code
_entity_poly.pdbx_strand_id
1 'polypeptide(L)'
;PPNVHIIGNLPFSVSTPLIIKWLENISCRDGPFVYGRTQMTLTFQKEVAERLAANTGSKQRSRLSVMAQYLCNVRHIFTIPGQAFVPKPEVDVGVVHFTPLIQPKIEQPFKLVEKVVQNVFQFRRKYCHRGLRMLFPEAQRLESTGRLLELADIDPTLRPRQLSISHFKSLCEVYRKMCDEDPQLFAYNFREELKRRKSKNEEKEEDDAENYRL
;
A
#
# COMPACT_ATOMS: atom_id res chain seq x y z
N PRO A 1 -7.95 23.59 10.36
CA PRO A 1 -8.68 22.94 9.24
C PRO A 1 -9.49 24.02 8.52
N PRO A 2 -9.70 23.95 7.20
CA PRO A 2 -10.61 24.87 6.53
C PRO A 2 -12.07 24.62 6.97
N ASN A 3 -12.96 25.58 6.70
CA ASN A 3 -14.39 25.41 6.88
C ASN A 3 -15.00 24.60 5.71
N VAL A 4 -14.44 23.42 5.45
CA VAL A 4 -14.86 22.47 4.41
C VAL A 4 -14.80 21.07 4.99
N HIS A 5 -15.90 20.31 4.86
CA HIS A 5 -16.01 18.94 5.34
C HIS A 5 -16.70 18.08 4.29
N ILE A 6 -16.06 16.97 3.91
CA ILE A 6 -16.62 15.98 2.98
C ILE A 6 -17.31 14.89 3.79
N ILE A 7 -18.60 14.68 3.56
CA ILE A 7 -19.38 13.63 4.22
C ILE A 7 -20.01 12.75 3.15
N GLY A 8 -19.94 11.43 3.32
CA GLY A 8 -20.48 10.52 2.31
C GLY A 8 -20.82 9.15 2.85
N ASN A 9 -22.04 8.70 2.57
CA ASN A 9 -22.44 7.30 2.67
C ASN A 9 -22.47 6.70 1.27
N LEU A 10 -21.36 6.10 0.84
CA LEU A 10 -21.15 5.70 -0.55
C LEU A 10 -21.31 4.18 -0.72
N PRO A 11 -21.72 3.71 -1.91
CA PRO A 11 -21.63 2.29 -2.25
C PRO A 11 -20.20 1.76 -2.02
N PHE A 12 -20.07 0.56 -1.48
CA PHE A 12 -18.77 0.02 -1.07
C PHE A 12 -17.78 -0.16 -2.23
N SER A 13 -18.29 -0.41 -3.45
CA SER A 13 -17.50 -0.48 -4.68
C SER A 13 -16.86 0.86 -5.05
N VAL A 14 -17.44 1.97 -4.59
CA VAL A 14 -16.98 3.34 -4.88
C VAL A 14 -16.09 3.88 -3.77
N SER A 15 -16.44 3.60 -2.50
CA SER A 15 -15.76 4.23 -1.35
C SER A 15 -14.27 3.90 -1.27
N THR A 16 -13.87 2.66 -1.58
CA THR A 16 -12.47 2.22 -1.48
C THR A 16 -11.57 2.85 -2.57
N PRO A 17 -11.92 2.80 -3.87
CA PRO A 17 -11.16 3.54 -4.89
C PRO A 17 -11.12 5.05 -4.64
N LEU A 18 -12.24 5.62 -4.16
CA LEU A 18 -12.33 7.06 -3.90
C LEU A 18 -11.40 7.50 -2.77
N ILE A 19 -11.35 6.77 -1.65
CA ILE A 19 -10.43 7.13 -0.56
C ILE A 19 -8.97 7.00 -1.00
N ILE A 20 -8.61 6.03 -1.84
CA ILE A 20 -7.24 5.91 -2.38
C ILE A 20 -6.90 7.13 -3.24
N LYS A 21 -7.82 7.53 -4.13
CA LYS A 21 -7.66 8.75 -4.94
C LYS A 21 -7.51 9.99 -4.07
N TRP A 22 -8.34 10.13 -3.03
CA TRP A 22 -8.24 11.28 -2.13
C TRP A 22 -6.98 11.26 -1.27
N LEU A 23 -6.45 10.10 -0.89
CA LEU A 23 -5.14 10.01 -0.24
C LEU A 23 -4.02 10.50 -1.19
N GLU A 24 -4.09 10.16 -2.47
CA GLU A 24 -3.18 10.73 -3.48
C GLU A 24 -3.36 12.25 -3.57
N ASN A 25 -4.60 12.75 -3.60
CA ASN A 25 -4.86 14.19 -3.63
C ASN A 25 -4.36 14.92 -2.36
N ILE A 26 -4.44 14.29 -1.19
CA ILE A 26 -3.84 14.82 0.05
C ILE A 26 -2.33 14.92 -0.08
N SER A 27 -1.68 13.90 -0.66
CA SER A 27 -0.23 13.89 -0.87
C SER A 27 0.20 14.99 -1.85
N CYS A 28 -0.55 15.19 -2.94
CA CYS A 28 -0.29 16.23 -3.95
C CYS A 28 -0.81 17.63 -3.56
N ARG A 29 -1.62 17.72 -2.50
CA ARG A 29 -2.33 18.95 -2.06
C ARG A 29 -3.22 19.55 -3.15
N ASP A 30 -3.90 18.71 -3.91
CA ASP A 30 -4.79 19.10 -5.00
C ASP A 30 -6.26 18.66 -4.75
N GLY A 31 -7.13 18.86 -5.74
CA GLY A 31 -8.54 18.49 -5.63
C GLY A 31 -9.24 19.15 -4.43
N PRO A 32 -9.98 18.41 -3.58
CA PRO A 32 -10.62 18.97 -2.40
C PRO A 32 -9.66 19.48 -1.31
N PHE A 33 -8.35 19.21 -1.44
CA PHE A 33 -7.33 19.54 -0.45
C PHE A 33 -6.54 20.81 -0.81
N VAL A 34 -6.90 21.49 -1.92
CA VAL A 34 -6.43 22.85 -2.21
C VAL A 34 -6.89 23.85 -1.13
N TYR A 35 -8.01 23.57 -0.48
CA TYR A 35 -8.52 24.35 0.66
C TYR A 35 -7.73 24.08 1.96
N GLY A 36 -6.76 23.17 1.94
CA GLY A 36 -5.96 22.77 3.09
C GLY A 36 -6.38 21.40 3.63
N ARG A 37 -6.35 21.25 4.96
CA ARG A 37 -6.59 19.96 5.64
C ARG A 37 -8.08 19.64 5.77
N THR A 38 -8.79 19.65 4.64
CA THR A 38 -10.21 19.31 4.51
C THR A 38 -10.50 17.97 5.17
N GLN A 39 -11.46 17.94 6.08
CA GLN A 39 -11.81 16.73 6.84
C GLN A 39 -12.79 15.86 6.06
N MET A 40 -12.75 14.56 6.32
CA MET A 40 -13.65 13.60 5.69
C MET A 40 -14.31 12.71 6.74
N THR A 41 -15.62 12.49 6.62
CA THR A 41 -16.36 11.47 7.38
C THR A 41 -17.09 10.57 6.40
N LEU A 42 -16.63 9.33 6.27
CA LEU A 42 -17.06 8.41 5.22
C LEU A 42 -17.49 7.07 5.80
N THR A 43 -18.41 6.39 5.12
CA THR A 43 -18.79 5.03 5.45
C THR A 43 -18.03 4.00 4.60
N PHE A 44 -17.71 2.87 5.21
CA PHE A 44 -17.12 1.71 4.54
C PHE A 44 -17.74 0.43 5.08
N GLN A 45 -17.56 -0.69 4.37
CA GLN A 45 -17.76 -2.00 4.99
C GLN A 45 -16.94 -2.09 6.28
N LYS A 46 -17.48 -2.69 7.33
CA LYS A 46 -16.85 -2.79 8.65
C LYS A 46 -15.40 -3.25 8.58
N GLU A 47 -15.09 -4.29 7.80
CA GLU A 47 -13.71 -4.78 7.67
C GLU A 47 -12.76 -3.74 7.06
N VAL A 48 -13.22 -2.96 6.08
CA VAL A 48 -12.42 -1.89 5.46
C VAL A 48 -12.19 -0.75 6.46
N ALA A 49 -13.22 -0.37 7.23
CA ALA A 49 -13.10 0.62 8.31
C ALA A 49 -12.09 0.17 9.38
N GLU A 50 -12.15 -1.08 9.82
CA GLU A 50 -11.20 -1.68 10.76
C GLU A 50 -9.77 -1.68 10.19
N ARG A 51 -9.61 -2.04 8.91
CA ARG A 51 -8.31 -2.00 8.21
C ARG A 51 -7.75 -0.58 8.17
N LEU A 52 -8.54 0.44 7.83
CA LEU A 52 -8.10 1.84 7.78
C LEU A 52 -7.53 2.32 9.13
N ALA A 53 -8.21 1.98 10.23
CA ALA A 53 -7.83 2.37 11.59
C ALA A 53 -6.86 1.39 12.28
N ALA A 54 -6.44 0.30 11.62
CA ALA A 54 -5.65 -0.75 12.26
C ALA A 54 -4.22 -0.30 12.64
N ASN A 55 -3.89 -0.42 13.92
CA ASN A 55 -2.56 -0.13 14.47
C ASN A 55 -1.51 -1.20 14.08
N THR A 56 -0.23 -0.88 14.30
CA THR A 56 0.89 -1.82 14.20
C THR A 56 0.62 -3.08 15.04
N GLY A 57 0.93 -4.26 14.50
CA GLY A 57 0.68 -5.57 15.12
C GLY A 57 -0.73 -6.12 14.92
N SER A 58 -1.73 -5.27 14.62
CA SER A 58 -3.12 -5.72 14.44
C SER A 58 -3.27 -6.72 13.29
N LYS A 59 -4.15 -7.72 13.46
CA LYS A 59 -4.49 -8.69 12.40
C LYS A 59 -5.05 -8.00 11.16
N GLN A 60 -5.78 -6.90 11.35
CA GLN A 60 -6.41 -6.09 10.29
C GLN A 60 -5.44 -5.11 9.62
N ARG A 61 -4.20 -4.96 10.12
CA ARG A 61 -3.23 -4.07 9.48
C ARG A 61 -2.97 -4.52 8.04
N SER A 62 -3.01 -3.58 7.13
CA SER A 62 -2.95 -3.79 5.69
C SER A 62 -2.28 -2.62 4.98
N ARG A 63 -2.14 -2.73 3.66
CA ARG A 63 -1.73 -1.61 2.79
C ARG A 63 -2.54 -0.36 3.08
N LEU A 64 -3.86 -0.49 3.18
CA LEU A 64 -4.76 0.64 3.36
C LEU A 64 -4.55 1.34 4.71
N SER A 65 -4.19 0.59 5.77
CA SER A 65 -3.83 1.16 7.07
C SER A 65 -2.66 2.12 6.94
N VAL A 66 -1.58 1.68 6.29
CA VAL A 66 -0.36 2.47 6.14
C VAL A 66 -0.61 3.68 5.27
N MET A 67 -1.23 3.47 4.10
CA MET A 67 -1.54 4.55 3.13
C MET A 67 -2.40 5.65 3.74
N ALA A 68 -3.38 5.31 4.58
CA ALA A 68 -4.20 6.31 5.24
C ALA A 68 -3.47 6.99 6.41
N GLN A 69 -2.80 6.21 7.27
CA GLN A 69 -2.24 6.71 8.53
C GLN A 69 -0.95 7.52 8.39
N TYR A 70 -0.26 7.44 7.24
CA TYR A 70 0.91 8.31 6.99
C TYR A 70 0.50 9.72 6.53
N LEU A 71 -0.70 9.88 5.97
CA LEU A 71 -1.23 11.17 5.51
C LEU A 71 -2.27 11.76 6.46
N CYS A 72 -3.00 10.93 7.19
CA CYS A 72 -4.13 11.33 8.01
C CYS A 72 -4.03 10.80 9.45
N ASN A 73 -4.63 11.52 10.37
CA ASN A 73 -5.19 10.93 11.57
C ASN A 73 -6.50 10.22 11.21
N VAL A 74 -6.58 8.91 11.43
CA VAL A 74 -7.71 8.06 11.03
C VAL A 74 -8.39 7.53 12.27
N ARG A 75 -9.70 7.73 12.41
CA ARG A 75 -10.49 7.26 13.55
C ARG A 75 -11.72 6.51 13.08
N HIS A 76 -11.88 5.27 13.54
CA HIS A 76 -13.16 4.56 13.45
C HIS A 76 -14.06 5.11 14.56
N ILE A 77 -15.14 5.81 14.20
CA ILE A 77 -16.00 6.52 15.16
C ILE A 77 -17.02 5.56 15.76
N PHE A 78 -17.78 4.87 14.92
CA PHE A 78 -18.74 3.84 15.33
C PHE A 78 -19.09 2.92 14.15
N THR A 79 -19.76 1.82 14.45
CA THR A 79 -20.30 0.87 13.46
C THR A 79 -21.82 0.92 13.49
N ILE A 80 -22.42 0.98 12.30
CA ILE A 80 -23.87 0.91 12.08
C ILE A 80 -24.21 -0.53 11.69
N PRO A 81 -25.16 -1.18 12.39
CA PRO A 81 -25.65 -2.49 12.01
C PRO A 81 -26.21 -2.50 10.59
N GLY A 82 -25.89 -3.54 9.79
CA GLY A 82 -26.37 -3.63 8.41
C GLY A 82 -27.91 -3.57 8.29
N GLN A 83 -28.64 -4.06 9.30
CA GLN A 83 -30.11 -4.01 9.36
C GLN A 83 -30.70 -2.58 9.36
N ALA A 84 -29.89 -1.55 9.60
CA ALA A 84 -30.34 -0.15 9.55
C ALA A 84 -30.41 0.44 8.12
N PHE A 85 -29.98 -0.31 7.11
CA PHE A 85 -29.95 0.14 5.71
C PHE A 85 -31.02 -0.54 4.86
N VAL A 86 -31.45 0.14 3.79
CA VAL A 86 -32.39 -0.39 2.79
C VAL A 86 -31.82 -0.16 1.39
N PRO A 87 -31.58 -1.21 0.58
CA PRO A 87 -31.66 -2.63 0.96
C PRO A 87 -30.60 -3.00 2.01
N LYS A 88 -30.87 -4.03 2.81
CA LYS A 88 -29.95 -4.50 3.85
C LYS A 88 -28.66 -5.08 3.22
N PRO A 89 -27.46 -4.54 3.52
CA PRO A 89 -26.20 -5.14 3.13
C PRO A 89 -25.90 -6.40 3.94
N GLU A 90 -25.04 -7.26 3.39
CA GLU A 90 -24.56 -8.48 4.05
C GLU A 90 -23.62 -8.21 5.23
N VAL A 91 -23.06 -7.00 5.31
CA VAL A 91 -22.07 -6.61 6.30
C VAL A 91 -22.46 -5.31 6.98
N ASP A 92 -22.00 -5.14 8.22
CA ASP A 92 -22.11 -3.88 8.95
C ASP A 92 -21.27 -2.77 8.29
N VAL A 93 -21.59 -1.53 8.64
CA VAL A 93 -21.00 -0.33 8.05
C VAL A 93 -20.23 0.44 9.11
N GLY A 94 -18.92 0.62 8.90
CA GLY A 94 -18.08 1.44 9.76
C GLY A 94 -18.05 2.90 9.31
N VAL A 95 -18.20 3.83 10.26
CA VAL A 95 -18.04 5.27 10.04
C VAL A 95 -16.61 5.67 10.40
N VAL A 96 -15.86 6.18 9.43
CA VAL A 96 -14.45 6.56 9.61
C VAL A 96 -14.27 8.04 9.36
N HIS A 97 -13.59 8.69 10.30
CA HIS A 97 -13.19 10.09 10.18
C HIS A 97 -11.70 10.19 9.84
N PHE A 98 -11.38 11.08 8.91
CA PHE A 98 -10.03 11.39 8.46
C PHE A 98 -9.77 12.88 8.67
N THR A 99 -8.63 13.17 9.28
CA THR A 99 -8.09 14.53 9.33
C THR A 99 -6.69 14.49 8.72
N PRO A 100 -6.46 15.13 7.56
CA PRO A 100 -5.12 15.25 7.00
C PRO A 100 -4.14 15.84 8.03
N LEU A 101 -2.94 15.27 8.08
CA LEU A 101 -1.88 15.72 8.98
C LEU A 101 -1.31 17.06 8.50
N ILE A 102 -0.69 17.79 9.43
CA ILE A 102 0.04 19.02 9.09
C ILE A 102 1.29 18.68 8.28
N GLN A 103 2.04 17.69 8.77
CA GLN A 103 3.15 17.07 8.06
C GLN A 103 2.84 15.58 7.90
N PRO A 104 2.97 15.02 6.69
CA PRO A 104 2.81 13.59 6.52
C PRO A 104 3.96 12.86 7.23
N LYS A 105 3.70 11.65 7.72
CA LYS A 105 4.71 10.84 8.41
C LYS A 105 5.78 10.29 7.46
N ILE A 106 5.53 10.32 6.15
CA ILE A 106 6.46 9.92 5.09
C ILE A 106 6.40 11.01 4.03
N GLU A 107 7.53 11.67 3.78
CA GLU A 107 7.66 12.77 2.82
C GLU A 107 8.26 12.26 1.50
N GLN A 108 7.54 11.37 0.83
CA GLN A 108 7.93 10.79 -0.46
C GLN A 108 6.74 10.81 -1.43
N PRO A 109 6.98 10.78 -2.76
CA PRO A 109 5.89 10.74 -3.73
C PRO A 109 4.90 9.60 -3.46
N PHE A 110 3.60 9.87 -3.60
CA PHE A 110 2.53 8.92 -3.28
C PHE A 110 2.75 7.54 -3.93
N LYS A 111 3.10 7.51 -5.22
CA LYS A 111 3.34 6.27 -5.98
C LYS A 111 4.54 5.47 -5.47
N LEU A 112 5.58 6.15 -4.94
CA LEU A 112 6.72 5.48 -4.32
C LEU A 112 6.30 4.78 -3.04
N VAL A 113 5.61 5.50 -2.15
CA VAL A 113 5.09 4.92 -0.90
C VAL A 113 4.14 3.77 -1.22
N GLU A 114 3.22 3.95 -2.16
CA GLU A 114 2.28 2.91 -2.60
C GLU A 114 3.02 1.67 -3.10
N LYS A 115 4.04 1.83 -3.94
CA LYS A 115 4.84 0.72 -4.48
C LYS A 115 5.53 -0.08 -3.37
N VAL A 116 6.21 0.60 -2.44
CA VAL A 116 6.90 -0.05 -1.32
C VAL A 116 5.90 -0.79 -0.42
N VAL A 117 4.83 -0.12 0.00
CA VAL A 117 3.81 -0.70 0.90
C VAL A 117 3.10 -1.88 0.23
N GLN A 118 2.77 -1.79 -1.06
CA GLN A 118 2.14 -2.87 -1.80
C GLN A 118 3.00 -4.13 -1.83
N ASN A 119 4.30 -4.00 -2.15
CA ASN A 119 5.23 -5.13 -2.20
C ASN A 119 5.39 -5.78 -0.82
N VAL A 120 5.50 -4.97 0.24
CA VAL A 120 5.57 -5.48 1.63
C VAL A 120 4.33 -6.30 1.99
N PHE A 121 3.13 -5.82 1.67
CA PHE A 121 1.88 -6.51 2.06
C PHE A 121 1.42 -7.63 1.13
N GLN A 122 2.09 -7.88 0.00
CA GLN A 122 1.75 -8.98 -0.91
C GLN A 122 1.79 -10.34 -0.22
N PHE A 123 2.78 -10.58 0.66
CA PHE A 123 2.96 -11.85 1.36
C PHE A 123 2.72 -11.71 2.87
N ARG A 124 1.46 -11.46 3.27
CA ARG A 124 1.07 -11.17 4.67
C ARG A 124 1.54 -12.19 5.73
N ARG A 125 1.72 -13.45 5.34
CA ARG A 125 2.12 -14.57 6.23
C ARG A 125 3.62 -14.85 6.23
N LYS A 126 4.39 -14.19 5.36
CA LYS A 126 5.85 -14.32 5.28
C LYS A 126 6.52 -13.09 5.91
N TYR A 127 7.82 -13.17 6.13
CA TYR A 127 8.63 -12.04 6.58
C TYR A 127 8.69 -10.95 5.51
N CYS A 128 8.85 -9.69 5.93
CA CYS A 128 8.79 -8.50 5.07
C CYS A 128 9.84 -8.55 3.95
N HIS A 129 11.01 -9.16 4.19
CA HIS A 129 12.05 -9.31 3.17
C HIS A 129 11.51 -10.02 1.92
N ARG A 130 10.57 -10.98 2.05
CA ARG A 130 10.00 -11.67 0.88
C ARG A 130 9.22 -10.74 -0.03
N GLY A 131 8.51 -9.77 0.56
CA GLY A 131 7.82 -8.73 -0.20
C GLY A 131 8.79 -7.71 -0.79
N LEU A 132 9.73 -7.22 0.02
CA LEU A 132 10.70 -6.19 -0.39
C LEU A 132 11.60 -6.63 -1.54
N ARG A 133 11.96 -7.93 -1.61
CA ARG A 133 12.70 -8.51 -2.73
C ARG A 133 12.03 -8.30 -4.10
N MET A 134 10.71 -8.10 -4.13
CA MET A 134 9.98 -7.87 -5.38
C MET A 134 10.13 -6.44 -5.93
N LEU A 135 10.80 -5.55 -5.19
CA LEU A 135 11.20 -4.23 -5.68
C LEU A 135 12.43 -4.27 -6.57
N PHE A 136 13.16 -5.40 -6.61
CA PHE A 136 14.45 -5.53 -7.28
C PHE A 136 14.45 -6.63 -8.36
N PRO A 137 15.10 -6.38 -9.52
CA PRO A 137 15.38 -7.41 -10.53
C PRO A 137 16.10 -8.61 -9.95
N GLU A 138 15.88 -9.80 -10.52
CA GLU A 138 16.42 -11.06 -10.01
C GLU A 138 17.94 -11.04 -9.85
N ALA A 139 18.65 -10.44 -10.81
CA ALA A 139 20.11 -10.35 -10.82
C ALA A 139 20.71 -9.65 -9.58
N GLN A 140 20.06 -8.59 -9.07
CA GLN A 140 20.56 -7.80 -7.93
C GLN A 140 19.70 -7.95 -6.66
N ARG A 141 18.72 -8.86 -6.69
CA ARG A 141 17.66 -8.96 -5.68
C ARG A 141 18.18 -9.23 -4.28
N LEU A 142 19.15 -10.12 -4.15
CA LEU A 142 19.67 -10.53 -2.84
C LEU A 142 20.41 -9.37 -2.17
N GLU A 143 21.40 -8.83 -2.87
CA GLU A 143 22.23 -7.71 -2.40
C GLU A 143 21.39 -6.45 -2.14
N SER A 144 20.57 -6.03 -3.11
CA SER A 144 19.79 -4.79 -3.00
C SER A 144 18.75 -4.85 -1.88
N THR A 145 18.15 -6.01 -1.63
CA THR A 145 17.21 -6.16 -0.50
C THR A 145 17.95 -6.10 0.84
N GLY A 146 19.12 -6.75 0.93
CA GLY A 146 19.98 -6.68 2.12
C GLY A 146 20.36 -5.23 2.43
N ARG A 147 20.92 -4.53 1.44
CA ARG A 147 21.29 -3.11 1.53
C ARG A 147 20.08 -2.23 1.91
N LEU A 148 18.90 -2.45 1.33
CA LEU A 148 17.69 -1.71 1.68
C LEU A 148 17.32 -1.87 3.17
N LEU A 149 17.33 -3.10 3.67
CA LEU A 149 16.95 -3.41 5.06
C LEU A 149 17.98 -2.93 6.07
N GLU A 150 19.27 -3.07 5.75
CA GLU A 150 20.38 -2.58 6.56
C GLU A 150 20.36 -1.05 6.68
N LEU A 151 20.30 -0.34 5.55
CA LEU A 151 20.25 1.13 5.55
C LEU A 151 18.97 1.69 6.17
N ALA A 152 17.88 0.93 6.15
CA ALA A 152 16.62 1.31 6.78
C ALA A 152 16.54 0.92 8.27
N ASP A 153 17.55 0.20 8.79
CA ASP A 153 17.61 -0.35 10.15
C ASP A 153 16.36 -1.18 10.52
N ILE A 154 16.05 -2.17 9.69
CA ILE A 154 14.86 -3.01 9.86
C ILE A 154 15.21 -4.48 9.91
N ASP A 155 14.73 -5.17 10.96
CA ASP A 155 14.83 -6.62 11.08
C ASP A 155 14.11 -7.33 9.90
N PRO A 156 14.85 -8.11 9.08
CA PRO A 156 14.32 -8.81 7.91
C PRO A 156 13.27 -9.88 8.23
N THR A 157 13.14 -10.26 9.50
CA THR A 157 12.22 -11.29 10.01
C THR A 157 10.89 -10.72 10.50
N LEU A 158 10.74 -9.39 10.55
CA LEU A 158 9.45 -8.78 10.86
C LEU A 158 8.41 -9.15 9.81
N ARG A 159 7.19 -9.47 10.26
CA ARG A 159 6.06 -9.65 9.35
C ARG A 159 5.49 -8.29 8.93
N PRO A 160 4.85 -8.16 7.76
CA PRO A 160 4.31 -6.89 7.26
C PRO A 160 3.44 -6.12 8.27
N ARG A 161 2.65 -6.82 9.08
CA ARG A 161 1.79 -6.19 10.09
C ARG A 161 2.56 -5.64 11.29
N GLN A 162 3.79 -6.06 11.53
CA GLN A 162 4.64 -5.55 12.61
C GLN A 162 5.40 -4.27 12.20
N LEU A 163 5.40 -3.92 10.91
CA LEU A 163 6.05 -2.70 10.44
C LEU A 163 5.21 -1.46 10.82
N SER A 164 5.86 -0.56 11.56
CA SER A 164 5.33 0.74 11.95
C SER A 164 5.39 1.74 10.78
N ILE A 165 4.79 2.92 10.96
CA ILE A 165 4.93 3.99 9.96
C ILE A 165 6.37 4.50 9.88
N SER A 166 7.13 4.50 10.98
CA SER A 166 8.55 4.86 10.95
C SER A 166 9.38 3.88 10.12
N HIS A 167 9.12 2.57 10.23
CA HIS A 167 9.78 1.59 9.35
C HIS A 167 9.46 1.86 7.87
N PHE A 168 8.21 2.15 7.53
CA PHE A 168 7.86 2.51 6.16
C PHE A 168 8.51 3.83 5.70
N LYS A 169 8.67 4.81 6.60
CA LYS A 169 9.43 6.03 6.32
C LYS A 169 10.86 5.70 5.91
N SER A 170 11.61 4.95 6.74
CA SER A 170 12.99 4.55 6.45
C SER A 170 13.11 3.77 5.15
N LEU A 171 12.21 2.79 4.92
CA LEU A 171 12.20 2.01 3.66
C LEU A 171 11.99 2.91 2.44
N CYS A 172 11.07 3.87 2.51
CA CYS A 172 10.78 4.76 1.38
C CYS A 172 11.93 5.74 1.13
N GLU A 173 12.57 6.26 2.17
CA GLU A 173 13.72 7.16 2.05
C GLU A 173 14.93 6.46 1.43
N VAL A 174 15.25 5.24 1.88
CA VAL A 174 16.35 4.45 1.31
C VAL A 174 16.02 4.03 -0.13
N TYR A 175 14.82 3.49 -0.36
CA TYR A 175 14.41 3.08 -1.70
C TYR A 175 14.40 4.26 -2.68
N ARG A 176 14.02 5.47 -2.22
CA ARG A 176 14.09 6.67 -3.05
C ARG A 176 15.52 6.94 -3.52
N LYS A 177 16.50 6.93 -2.61
CA LYS A 177 17.91 7.13 -2.97
C LYS A 177 18.39 6.07 -3.97
N MET A 178 18.00 4.81 -3.78
CA MET A 178 18.32 3.74 -4.74
C MET A 178 17.69 3.98 -6.12
N CYS A 179 16.48 4.55 -6.19
CA CYS A 179 15.86 4.93 -7.47
C CYS A 179 16.51 6.17 -8.11
N ASP A 180 17.09 7.08 -7.31
CA ASP A 180 17.85 8.21 -7.83
C ASP A 180 19.21 7.74 -8.40
N GLU A 181 19.82 6.70 -7.81
CA GLU A 181 21.03 6.01 -8.32
C GLU A 181 20.74 5.15 -9.58
N ASP A 182 19.62 4.42 -9.59
CA ASP A 182 19.15 3.60 -10.71
C ASP A 182 17.71 3.98 -11.12
N PRO A 183 17.55 4.84 -12.15
CA PRO A 183 16.23 5.28 -12.61
C PRO A 183 15.32 4.16 -13.11
N GLN A 184 15.87 2.99 -13.51
CA GLN A 184 15.06 1.87 -13.99
C GLN A 184 14.34 1.15 -12.85
N LEU A 185 14.84 1.29 -11.62
CA LEU A 185 14.33 0.60 -10.45
C LEU A 185 12.89 1.00 -10.10
N PHE A 186 12.53 2.27 -10.30
CA PHE A 186 11.16 2.72 -10.05
C PHE A 186 10.16 2.17 -11.09
N ALA A 187 10.57 2.00 -12.34
CA ALA A 187 9.74 1.41 -13.39
C ALA A 187 9.68 -0.13 -13.31
N TYR A 188 10.65 -0.76 -12.65
CA TYR A 188 10.73 -2.22 -12.56
C TYR A 188 9.46 -2.87 -11.97
N ASN A 189 9.00 -3.94 -12.62
CA ASN A 189 7.86 -4.74 -12.24
C ASN A 189 8.21 -6.24 -12.32
N PHE A 190 8.33 -6.90 -11.18
CA PHE A 190 8.70 -8.32 -11.08
C PHE A 190 7.74 -9.26 -11.83
N ARG A 191 6.47 -8.87 -12.04
CA ARG A 191 5.51 -9.72 -12.78
C ARG A 191 5.88 -9.82 -14.25
N GLU A 192 6.40 -8.75 -14.84
CA GLU A 192 6.84 -8.74 -16.24
C GLU A 192 8.13 -9.57 -16.40
N GLU A 193 9.04 -9.52 -15.42
CA GLU A 193 10.21 -10.40 -15.38
C GLU A 193 9.80 -11.88 -15.31
N LEU A 194 8.85 -12.23 -14.45
CA LEU A 194 8.35 -13.61 -14.31
C LEU A 194 7.70 -14.12 -15.60
N LYS A 195 6.92 -13.28 -16.31
CA LYS A 195 6.31 -13.65 -17.60
C LYS A 195 7.39 -13.96 -18.64
N ARG A 196 8.38 -13.08 -18.80
CA ARG A 196 9.48 -13.26 -19.77
C ARG A 196 10.26 -14.56 -19.51
N ARG A 197 10.48 -14.90 -18.23
CA ARG A 197 11.15 -16.15 -17.87
C ARG A 197 10.33 -17.39 -18.21
N LYS A 198 9.01 -17.33 -18.00
CA LYS A 198 8.11 -18.44 -18.34
C LYS A 198 8.11 -18.70 -19.85
N SER A 199 8.01 -17.65 -20.67
CA SER A 199 8.08 -17.77 -22.13
C SER A 199 9.41 -18.34 -22.60
N LYS A 200 10.55 -17.87 -22.06
CA LYS A 200 11.87 -18.44 -22.40
C LYS A 200 12.04 -19.91 -22.03
N ASN A 201 11.42 -20.35 -20.94
CA ASN A 201 11.47 -21.75 -20.55
C ASN A 201 10.60 -22.63 -21.46
N GLU A 202 9.43 -22.13 -21.87
CA GLU A 202 8.54 -22.81 -22.83
C GLU A 202 9.21 -22.96 -24.20
N GLU A 203 9.82 -21.89 -24.72
CA GLU A 203 10.60 -21.93 -25.98
C GLU A 203 11.75 -22.95 -25.92
N LYS A 204 12.47 -23.00 -24.79
CA LYS A 204 13.56 -23.95 -24.61
C LYS A 204 13.08 -25.41 -24.51
N GLU A 205 11.94 -25.65 -23.87
CA GLU A 205 11.33 -26.97 -23.81
C GLU A 205 10.83 -27.45 -25.19
N GLU A 206 10.33 -26.54 -26.02
CA GLU A 206 9.94 -26.84 -27.41
C GLU A 206 11.17 -27.15 -28.30
N ASP A 207 12.22 -26.33 -28.23
CA ASP A 207 13.48 -26.56 -28.97
C ASP A 207 14.15 -27.89 -28.56
N ASP A 208 14.19 -28.19 -27.26
CA ASP A 208 14.72 -29.46 -26.76
C ASP A 208 13.86 -30.64 -27.25
N ALA A 209 12.53 -30.51 -27.25
CA ALA A 209 11.61 -31.55 -27.74
C ALA A 209 11.69 -31.80 -29.26
N GLU A 210 11.98 -30.77 -30.07
CA GLU A 210 12.26 -30.93 -31.50
C GLU A 210 13.61 -31.60 -31.75
N ASN A 211 14.65 -31.25 -30.99
CA ASN A 211 15.96 -31.89 -31.09
C ASN A 211 15.96 -33.38 -30.73
N TYR A 212 15.08 -33.81 -29.82
CA TYR A 212 14.91 -35.23 -29.46
C TYR A 212 14.07 -36.04 -30.46
N ARG A 213 13.47 -35.39 -31.48
CA ARG A 213 12.68 -36.04 -32.55
C ARG A 213 13.46 -36.26 -33.85
N LEU A 214 14.72 -35.81 -33.92
CA LEU A 214 15.68 -36.05 -35.01
C LEU A 214 16.67 -37.15 -34.63
#